data_AF-A0A166ESA5-F1
#
_entry.id   AF-A0A166ESA5-F1
#
_cell.length_a   1.000
_cell.length_b   1.000
_cell.length_c   1.000
_cell.angle_alpha   90.00
_cell.angle_beta   90.00
_cell.angle_gamma   90.00
#
_symmetry.space_group_name_H-M   'P 1'
#
loop_
_entity.id
_entity.type
_entity.pdbx_description
1 polymer ?
#
loop_
_entity_poly.entity_id
_entity_poly.type
_entity_poly.pdbx_seq_one_letter_code
_entity_poly.pdbx_strand_id
1 'polypeptide(L)'
;MENLENIQLAALLHDIGKFYQRTELKHESKYGASGMKGNHSKWSADFVQQVFENEEIENLVLNHHSPSDSTKNIADFSKIIRNSDCHSAMERIDEKEKGEPKKDPLYSVFSRTQLGDTESDLYYVPLEKLQFDSEGFEKLKPIKQKEKVSKGWKLVPEYKKLWSEFFTEIKQFKTMDFQSWLSLMKKYTSTIPSASYVSQPDISLYDHSKITAALATCRYYYKIEEGKLKTTSPYSEKQSVYLMIGGDISGIQKFIFRVSSPENARKGMSKRLRGRSLYLSLFNEGIATKIIEDLKLSSANILFCGGGRFTIIAPNIESVKKGLEQIKRDINHSC
;
A
#
# COMPACT_ATOMS: atom_id res chain seq x y z
N MET A 1 1.41 -24.22 11.68
CA MET A 1 1.29 -22.77 11.91
C MET A 1 1.22 -22.16 10.53
N GLU A 2 0.08 -21.62 10.12
CA GLU A 2 -0.08 -21.03 8.79
C GLU A 2 0.83 -19.81 8.64
N ASN A 3 1.43 -19.67 7.47
CA ASN A 3 2.50 -18.70 7.26
C ASN A 3 1.89 -17.30 7.14
N LEU A 4 2.07 -16.46 8.17
CA LEU A 4 1.67 -15.04 8.14
C LEU A 4 2.18 -14.35 6.87
N GLU A 5 3.38 -14.72 6.40
CA GLU A 5 3.95 -14.21 5.16
C GLU A 5 3.05 -14.50 3.94
N ASN A 6 2.46 -15.69 3.85
CA ASN A 6 1.53 -16.04 2.77
C ASN A 6 0.28 -15.15 2.81
N ILE A 7 -0.24 -14.85 4.00
CA ILE A 7 -1.40 -13.95 4.17
C ILE A 7 -1.03 -12.51 3.80
N GLN A 8 0.16 -12.06 4.21
CA GLN A 8 0.68 -10.74 3.88
C GLN A 8 0.86 -10.57 2.36
N LEU A 9 1.48 -11.55 1.71
CA LEU A 9 1.66 -11.57 0.26
C LEU A 9 0.31 -11.66 -0.48
N ALA A 10 -0.59 -12.53 -0.04
CA ALA A 10 -1.94 -12.62 -0.62
C ALA A 10 -2.70 -11.30 -0.47
N ALA A 11 -2.63 -10.64 0.69
CA ALA A 11 -3.25 -9.35 0.92
C ALA A 11 -2.62 -8.22 0.09
N LEU A 12 -1.30 -8.24 -0.13
CA LEU A 12 -0.63 -7.27 -1.01
C LEU A 12 -1.03 -7.48 -2.48
N LEU A 13 -1.19 -8.74 -2.91
CA LEU A 13 -1.39 -9.11 -4.32
C LEU A 13 -2.85 -9.39 -4.69
N HIS A 14 -3.81 -9.34 -3.76
CA HIS A 14 -5.23 -9.69 -4.02
C HIS A 14 -5.81 -8.99 -5.25
N ASP A 15 -5.43 -7.72 -5.45
CA ASP A 15 -5.90 -6.84 -6.51
C ASP A 15 -4.93 -6.68 -7.70
N ILE A 16 -3.79 -7.40 -7.72
CA ILE A 16 -2.81 -7.30 -8.83
C ILE A 16 -3.42 -7.64 -10.19
N GLY A 17 -4.45 -8.49 -10.18
CA GLY A 17 -5.24 -8.84 -11.35
C GLY A 17 -5.95 -7.65 -11.98
N LYS A 18 -6.15 -6.51 -11.29
CA LYS A 18 -6.63 -5.26 -11.91
C LYS A 18 -5.62 -4.70 -12.89
N PHE A 19 -4.33 -4.73 -12.54
CA PHE A 19 -3.25 -4.34 -13.45
C PHE A 19 -3.20 -5.30 -14.64
N TYR A 20 -3.17 -6.60 -14.38
CA TYR A 20 -3.10 -7.62 -15.42
C TYR A 20 -4.32 -7.58 -16.36
N GLN A 21 -5.53 -7.48 -15.84
CA GLN A 21 -6.78 -7.41 -16.63
C GLN A 21 -6.83 -6.18 -17.55
N ARG A 22 -6.28 -5.04 -17.13
CA ARG A 22 -6.23 -3.81 -17.94
C ARG A 22 -5.29 -3.90 -19.14
N THR A 23 -4.42 -4.91 -19.18
CA THR A 23 -3.61 -5.24 -20.37
C THR A 23 -4.40 -5.97 -21.46
N GLU A 24 -5.60 -6.47 -21.17
CA GLU A 24 -6.40 -7.35 -22.05
C GLU A 24 -5.75 -8.71 -22.38
N LEU A 25 -4.67 -9.08 -21.71
CA LEU A 25 -4.15 -10.43 -21.74
C LEU A 25 -5.12 -11.38 -21.02
N LYS A 26 -5.24 -12.60 -21.52
CA LYS A 26 -6.12 -13.63 -20.96
C LYS A 26 -5.43 -14.35 -19.83
N HIS A 27 -6.16 -14.62 -18.75
CA HIS A 27 -5.73 -15.56 -17.72
C HIS A 27 -5.88 -17.02 -18.21
N GLU A 28 -5.23 -17.97 -17.53
CA GLU A 28 -5.41 -19.40 -17.80
C GLU A 28 -6.88 -19.86 -17.69
N SER A 29 -7.30 -20.77 -18.58
CA SER A 29 -8.68 -21.24 -18.68
C SER A 29 -9.17 -21.98 -17.43
N LYS A 30 -8.28 -22.53 -16.61
CA LYS A 30 -8.62 -23.23 -15.35
C LYS A 30 -9.37 -22.34 -14.34
N TYR A 31 -9.17 -21.03 -14.42
CA TYR A 31 -9.90 -20.04 -13.60
C TYR A 31 -11.24 -19.61 -14.23
N GLY A 32 -11.60 -20.16 -15.40
CA GLY A 32 -12.68 -19.71 -16.27
C GLY A 32 -14.11 -20.07 -15.84
N ALA A 33 -14.30 -20.91 -14.82
CA ALA A 33 -15.64 -21.42 -14.44
C ALA A 33 -16.25 -20.79 -13.17
N SER A 34 -15.46 -20.09 -12.34
CA SER A 34 -15.90 -19.66 -11.00
C SER A 34 -16.24 -18.16 -10.95
N GLY A 35 -17.47 -17.81 -10.55
CA GLY A 35 -17.81 -16.49 -9.99
C GLY A 35 -18.07 -15.33 -10.96
N MET A 36 -19.34 -14.91 -11.05
CA MET A 36 -19.79 -13.64 -11.67
C MET A 36 -19.48 -12.39 -10.82
N LYS A 37 -18.80 -12.52 -9.67
CA LYS A 37 -18.43 -11.41 -8.76
C LYS A 37 -16.94 -11.47 -8.47
N GLY A 38 -16.20 -10.42 -8.79
CA GLY A 38 -14.74 -10.34 -8.57
C GLY A 38 -13.89 -10.79 -9.76
N ASN A 39 -14.21 -10.38 -10.99
CA ASN A 39 -13.50 -10.85 -12.20
C ASN A 39 -11.97 -10.77 -12.12
N HIS A 40 -11.39 -9.74 -11.50
CA HIS A 40 -9.93 -9.59 -11.43
C HIS A 40 -9.24 -10.65 -10.58
N SER A 41 -9.91 -11.30 -9.61
CA SER A 41 -9.27 -12.28 -8.73
C SER A 41 -8.72 -13.48 -9.50
N LYS A 42 -9.30 -13.80 -10.66
CA LYS A 42 -8.81 -14.81 -11.61
C LYS A 42 -7.45 -14.45 -12.20
N TRP A 43 -7.28 -13.18 -12.61
CA TRP A 43 -6.01 -12.67 -13.10
C TRP A 43 -4.99 -12.60 -11.96
N SER A 44 -5.42 -12.23 -10.74
CA SER A 44 -4.53 -12.23 -9.58
C SER A 44 -4.04 -13.65 -9.26
N ALA A 45 -4.93 -14.64 -9.27
CA ALA A 45 -4.58 -16.06 -9.03
C ALA A 45 -3.66 -16.60 -10.13
N ASP A 46 -3.94 -16.30 -11.40
CA ASP A 46 -3.07 -16.66 -12.52
C ASP A 46 -1.66 -16.09 -12.37
N PHE A 47 -1.55 -14.80 -12.03
CA PHE A 47 -0.27 -14.17 -11.75
C PHE A 47 0.47 -14.84 -10.58
N VAL A 48 -0.22 -15.08 -9.46
CA VAL A 48 0.37 -15.72 -8.28
C VAL A 48 0.89 -17.11 -8.62
N GLN A 49 0.13 -17.89 -9.36
CA GLN A 49 0.54 -19.25 -9.72
C GLN A 49 1.77 -19.25 -10.62
N GLN A 50 1.87 -18.31 -11.56
CA GLN A 50 3.05 -18.18 -12.44
C GLN A 50 4.32 -17.74 -11.70
N VAL A 51 4.19 -17.06 -10.57
CA VAL A 51 5.32 -16.43 -9.85
C VAL A 51 5.75 -17.21 -8.62
N PHE A 52 4.81 -17.73 -7.84
CA PHE A 52 5.07 -18.35 -6.54
C PHE A 52 4.90 -19.87 -6.54
N GLU A 53 4.12 -20.42 -7.48
CA GLU A 53 3.72 -21.84 -7.49
C GLU A 53 3.18 -22.30 -6.11
N ASN A 54 2.43 -21.41 -5.44
CA ASN A 54 1.96 -21.62 -4.07
C ASN A 54 0.42 -21.59 -4.01
N GLU A 55 -0.16 -22.78 -3.85
CA GLU A 55 -1.62 -22.98 -3.82
C GLU A 55 -2.31 -22.22 -2.67
N GLU A 56 -1.65 -21.99 -1.54
CA GLU A 56 -2.25 -21.26 -0.42
C GLU A 56 -2.47 -19.79 -0.81
N ILE A 57 -1.43 -19.13 -1.34
CA ILE A 57 -1.53 -17.73 -1.79
C ILE A 57 -2.52 -17.63 -2.96
N GLU A 58 -2.47 -18.56 -3.91
CA GLU A 58 -3.40 -18.62 -5.05
C GLU A 58 -4.85 -18.67 -4.56
N ASN A 59 -5.17 -19.57 -3.64
CA ASN A 59 -6.53 -19.73 -3.12
C ASN A 59 -7.00 -18.53 -2.31
N LEU A 60 -6.13 -17.93 -1.50
CA LEU A 60 -6.46 -16.72 -0.73
C LEU A 60 -6.80 -15.55 -1.66
N VAL A 61 -6.01 -15.38 -2.72
CA VAL A 61 -6.22 -14.34 -3.72
C VAL A 61 -7.44 -14.61 -4.58
N LEU A 62 -7.71 -15.87 -4.96
CA LEU A 62 -8.88 -16.22 -5.77
C LEU A 62 -10.20 -15.96 -5.02
N ASN A 63 -10.24 -16.34 -3.73
CA ASN A 63 -11.46 -16.40 -2.92
C ASN A 63 -11.70 -15.15 -2.04
N HIS A 64 -10.87 -14.10 -2.14
CA HIS A 64 -11.02 -12.94 -1.25
C HIS A 64 -12.37 -12.21 -1.38
N HIS A 65 -13.03 -12.22 -2.55
CA HIS A 65 -14.41 -11.68 -2.68
C HIS A 65 -15.49 -12.63 -2.13
N SER A 66 -15.28 -13.95 -2.28
CA SER A 66 -16.24 -15.01 -1.92
C SER A 66 -15.58 -16.11 -1.09
N PRO A 67 -15.33 -15.89 0.21
CA PRO A 67 -14.62 -16.85 1.06
C PRO A 67 -15.32 -18.20 1.30
N SER A 68 -16.59 -18.34 0.91
CA SER A 68 -17.43 -19.51 1.23
C SER A 68 -17.03 -20.81 0.52
N ASP A 69 -16.26 -20.71 -0.57
CA ASP A 69 -16.06 -21.82 -1.51
C ASP A 69 -14.75 -22.59 -1.25
N SER A 70 -14.17 -22.44 -0.05
CA SER A 70 -12.84 -22.94 0.32
C SER A 70 -12.84 -23.74 1.64
N THR A 71 -11.73 -24.43 1.94
CA THR A 71 -11.56 -25.14 3.22
C THR A 71 -11.69 -24.17 4.41
N LYS A 72 -12.10 -24.67 5.59
CA LYS A 72 -12.44 -23.81 6.75
C LYS A 72 -11.35 -22.78 7.09
N ASN A 73 -10.07 -23.16 7.04
CA ASN A 73 -8.97 -22.25 7.34
C ASN A 73 -8.77 -21.19 6.25
N ILE A 74 -8.73 -21.60 4.97
CA ILE A 74 -8.63 -20.69 3.82
C ILE A 74 -9.81 -19.71 3.82
N ALA A 75 -11.01 -20.18 4.14
CA ALA A 75 -12.20 -19.36 4.23
C ALA A 75 -12.06 -18.25 5.29
N ASP A 76 -11.45 -18.56 6.44
CA ASP A 76 -11.27 -17.56 7.48
C ASP A 76 -10.19 -16.52 7.14
N PHE A 77 -9.06 -16.91 6.55
CA PHE A 77 -8.06 -15.94 6.11
C PHE A 77 -8.52 -15.14 4.90
N SER A 78 -9.28 -15.75 4.00
CA SER A 78 -9.95 -15.03 2.91
C SER A 78 -10.92 -13.99 3.47
N LYS A 79 -11.65 -14.26 4.57
CA LYS A 79 -12.45 -13.24 5.27
C LYS A 79 -11.59 -12.14 5.89
N ILE A 80 -10.41 -12.46 6.43
CA ILE A 80 -9.47 -11.46 6.95
C ILE A 80 -9.03 -10.52 5.82
N ILE A 81 -8.64 -11.05 4.67
CA ILE A 81 -8.23 -10.27 3.50
C ILE A 81 -9.42 -9.44 3.00
N ARG A 82 -10.60 -10.04 2.82
CA ARG A 82 -11.81 -9.34 2.39
C ARG A 82 -12.17 -8.16 3.28
N ASN A 83 -12.21 -8.38 4.59
CA ASN A 83 -12.59 -7.32 5.53
C ASN A 83 -11.49 -6.24 5.59
N SER A 84 -10.23 -6.59 5.35
CA SER A 84 -9.12 -5.64 5.23
C SER A 84 -9.23 -4.79 3.96
N ASP A 85 -9.53 -5.42 2.82
CA ASP A 85 -9.79 -4.75 1.53
C ASP A 85 -10.98 -3.79 1.62
N CYS A 86 -12.05 -4.19 2.32
CA CYS A 86 -13.17 -3.29 2.56
C CYS A 86 -12.76 -2.09 3.43
N HIS A 87 -12.02 -2.33 4.52
CA HIS A 87 -11.60 -1.26 5.44
C HIS A 87 -10.58 -0.30 4.81
N SER A 88 -9.73 -0.75 3.91
CA SER A 88 -8.78 0.10 3.17
C SER A 88 -9.43 0.94 2.08
N ALA A 89 -10.72 0.70 1.80
CA ALA A 89 -11.49 1.38 0.76
C ALA A 89 -12.74 2.11 1.30
N MET A 90 -12.92 2.16 2.61
CA MET A 90 -14.15 2.67 3.26
C MET A 90 -14.39 4.16 3.01
N GLU A 91 -13.33 4.93 2.75
CA GLU A 91 -13.37 6.37 2.48
C GLU A 91 -13.58 6.71 0.99
N ARG A 92 -13.69 5.71 0.11
CA ARG A 92 -13.91 5.93 -1.32
C ARG A 92 -15.19 6.72 -1.54
N ILE A 93 -15.12 7.66 -2.47
CA ILE A 93 -16.26 8.47 -2.90
C ILE A 93 -16.92 7.74 -4.06
N ASP A 94 -18.21 7.45 -3.94
CA ASP A 94 -18.98 6.86 -5.02
C ASP A 94 -19.22 7.89 -6.13
N GLU A 95 -18.93 7.47 -7.36
CA GLU A 95 -19.21 8.25 -8.57
C GLU A 95 -20.66 8.03 -9.01
N LYS A 96 -21.30 9.11 -9.47
CA LYS A 96 -22.70 9.04 -9.97
C LYS A 96 -22.79 8.27 -11.29
N GLU A 97 -21.73 8.35 -12.10
CA GLU A 97 -21.63 7.65 -13.37
C GLU A 97 -20.61 6.51 -13.26
N LYS A 98 -20.87 5.43 -14.00
CA LYS A 98 -19.93 4.32 -14.06
C LYS A 98 -18.73 4.70 -14.92
N GLY A 99 -17.55 4.67 -14.32
CA GLY A 99 -16.29 4.90 -15.03
C GLY A 99 -15.91 3.72 -15.94
N GLU A 100 -14.87 3.93 -16.73
CA GLU A 100 -14.24 2.92 -17.56
C GLU A 100 -12.82 2.63 -17.04
N PRO A 101 -12.59 1.54 -16.30
CA PRO A 101 -11.29 1.27 -15.67
C PRO A 101 -10.06 1.20 -16.58
N LYS A 102 -10.29 1.05 -17.89
CA LYS A 102 -9.26 1.01 -18.93
C LYS A 102 -8.94 2.38 -19.53
N LYS A 103 -9.75 3.40 -19.23
CA LYS A 103 -9.65 4.77 -19.74
C LYS A 103 -9.39 5.78 -18.64
N ASP A 104 -9.85 5.49 -17.42
CA ASP A 104 -9.72 6.42 -16.30
C ASP A 104 -8.32 6.35 -15.66
N PRO A 105 -7.61 7.49 -15.58
CA PRO A 105 -6.33 7.56 -14.88
C PRO A 105 -6.51 7.63 -13.36
N LEU A 106 -5.38 7.58 -12.65
CA LEU A 106 -5.33 8.00 -11.26
C LEU A 106 -5.44 9.53 -11.19
N TYR A 107 -6.48 10.05 -10.54
CA TYR A 107 -6.60 11.47 -10.25
C TYR A 107 -5.69 11.89 -9.09
N SER A 108 -5.16 13.11 -9.19
CA SER A 108 -4.40 13.70 -8.10
C SER A 108 -5.34 14.02 -6.93
N VAL A 109 -4.97 13.59 -5.73
CA VAL A 109 -5.66 13.92 -4.48
C VAL A 109 -5.78 15.43 -4.25
N PHE A 110 -4.88 16.24 -4.82
CA PHE A 110 -4.94 17.70 -4.72
C PHE A 110 -6.08 18.31 -5.54
N SER A 111 -6.58 17.61 -6.56
CA SER A 111 -7.77 18.01 -7.31
C SER A 111 -9.03 18.07 -6.44
N ARG A 112 -9.00 17.42 -5.26
CA ARG A 112 -10.06 17.46 -4.25
C ARG A 112 -9.86 18.54 -3.20
N THR A 113 -8.67 19.13 -3.13
CA THR A 113 -8.34 20.10 -2.09
C THR A 113 -8.79 21.47 -2.54
N GLN A 114 -9.79 22.04 -1.86
CA GLN A 114 -10.27 23.39 -2.11
C GLN A 114 -9.71 24.35 -1.05
N LEU A 115 -9.14 25.47 -1.48
CA LEU A 115 -8.70 26.55 -0.61
C LEU A 115 -9.58 27.78 -0.90
N GLY A 116 -10.56 28.05 -0.03
CA GLY A 116 -11.54 29.12 -0.26
C GLY A 116 -12.61 28.72 -1.28
N ASP A 117 -13.13 29.69 -2.03
CA ASP A 117 -14.28 29.51 -2.94
C ASP A 117 -13.89 29.18 -4.39
N THR A 118 -12.60 28.98 -4.70
CA THR A 118 -12.18 28.64 -6.07
C THR A 118 -12.43 27.17 -6.37
N GLU A 119 -13.09 26.86 -7.48
CA GLU A 119 -13.18 25.48 -7.99
C GLU A 119 -11.78 24.93 -8.27
N SER A 120 -11.54 23.67 -7.87
CA SER A 120 -10.25 23.01 -8.08
C SER A 120 -10.22 22.38 -9.47
N ASP A 121 -9.15 22.66 -10.20
CA ASP A 121 -8.88 22.03 -11.49
C ASP A 121 -8.63 20.52 -11.30
N LEU A 122 -9.14 19.70 -12.22
CA LEU A 122 -8.90 18.25 -12.19
C LEU A 122 -7.53 17.93 -12.78
N TYR A 123 -6.66 17.29 -11.99
CA TYR A 123 -5.36 16.80 -12.41
C TYR A 123 -5.32 15.27 -12.32
N TYR A 124 -4.57 14.64 -13.23
CA TYR A 124 -4.30 13.21 -13.20
C TYR A 124 -2.81 12.93 -13.18
N VAL A 125 -2.44 11.77 -12.64
CA VAL A 125 -1.06 11.26 -12.62
C VAL A 125 -0.87 10.37 -13.86
N PRO A 126 0.15 10.63 -14.71
CA PRO A 126 0.45 9.78 -15.85
C PRO A 126 0.78 8.34 -15.45
N LEU A 127 0.34 7.37 -16.27
CA LEU A 127 0.60 5.94 -16.05
C LEU A 127 2.05 5.60 -16.39
N GLU A 128 2.93 5.70 -15.40
CA GLU A 128 4.36 5.40 -15.52
C GLU A 128 4.86 4.68 -14.27
N LYS A 129 5.95 3.91 -14.38
CA LYS A 129 6.64 3.39 -13.19
C LYS A 129 7.36 4.51 -12.46
N LEU A 130 7.55 4.36 -11.16
CA LEU A 130 8.35 5.31 -10.38
C LEU A 130 9.82 5.24 -10.81
N GLN A 131 10.33 6.39 -11.27
CA GLN A 131 11.74 6.62 -11.59
C GLN A 131 12.15 7.95 -10.97
N PHE A 132 13.31 7.96 -10.30
CA PHE A 132 13.81 9.11 -9.55
C PHE A 132 14.95 9.84 -10.26
N ASP A 133 15.20 9.51 -11.54
CA ASP A 133 16.01 10.35 -12.40
C ASP A 133 15.21 11.58 -12.87
N SER A 134 15.90 12.59 -13.41
CA SER A 134 15.28 13.85 -13.81
C SER A 134 14.18 13.66 -14.84
N GLU A 135 14.32 12.72 -15.78
CA GLU A 135 13.33 12.49 -16.82
C GLU A 135 12.08 11.79 -16.27
N GLY A 136 12.27 10.77 -15.43
CA GLY A 136 11.22 10.06 -14.72
C GLY A 136 10.41 10.97 -13.81
N PHE A 137 11.08 11.86 -13.07
CA PHE A 137 10.39 12.83 -12.23
C PHE A 137 9.49 13.78 -13.03
N GLU A 138 9.95 14.27 -14.17
CA GLU A 138 9.14 15.13 -15.05
C GLU A 138 7.92 14.39 -15.61
N LYS A 139 8.05 13.11 -15.97
CA LYS A 139 6.94 12.28 -16.46
C LYS A 139 5.87 12.00 -15.42
N LEU A 140 6.21 12.02 -14.13
CA LEU A 140 5.29 11.75 -13.03
C LEU A 140 4.49 12.98 -12.57
N LYS A 141 4.82 14.18 -13.08
CA LYS A 141 4.11 15.41 -12.68
C LYS A 141 2.63 15.32 -13.07
N PRO A 142 1.70 15.64 -12.14
CA PRO A 142 0.28 15.66 -12.47
C PRO A 142 -0.02 16.61 -13.63
N ILE A 143 -0.85 16.17 -14.56
CA ILE A 143 -1.23 16.92 -15.76
C ILE A 143 -2.68 17.37 -15.61
N LYS A 144 -2.95 18.64 -15.94
CA LYS A 144 -4.31 19.20 -15.94
C LYS A 144 -5.16 18.47 -16.98
N GLN A 145 -6.27 17.89 -16.57
CA GLN A 145 -7.21 17.24 -17.46
C GLN A 145 -7.95 18.30 -18.28
N LYS A 146 -7.84 18.21 -19.61
CA LYS A 146 -8.65 19.03 -20.53
C LYS A 146 -9.90 18.23 -20.89
N GLU A 147 -11.09 18.85 -20.83
CA GLU A 147 -12.41 18.22 -21.00
C GLU A 147 -12.58 17.35 -22.26
N LYS A 148 -11.75 17.54 -23.30
CA LYS A 148 -11.85 16.82 -24.58
C LYS A 148 -11.07 15.51 -24.68
N VAL A 149 -10.22 15.16 -23.70
CA VAL A 149 -9.28 14.03 -23.84
C VAL A 149 -9.81 12.71 -23.23
N SER A 150 -10.83 12.77 -22.37
CA SER A 150 -11.44 11.62 -21.67
C SER A 150 -12.12 10.60 -22.59
N LYS A 151 -12.64 11.00 -23.76
CA LYS A 151 -13.38 10.09 -24.65
C LYS A 151 -12.51 9.19 -25.56
N GLY A 152 -11.19 9.39 -25.57
CA GLY A 152 -10.27 8.70 -26.50
C GLY A 152 -9.08 7.99 -25.87
N TRP A 153 -8.91 8.06 -24.55
CA TRP A 153 -7.77 7.43 -23.88
C TRP A 153 -7.86 5.91 -23.93
N LYS A 154 -6.90 5.29 -24.60
CA LYS A 154 -6.68 3.85 -24.58
C LYS A 154 -5.37 3.61 -23.84
N LEU A 155 -5.43 3.44 -22.52
CA LEU A 155 -4.24 3.15 -21.70
C LEU A 155 -3.72 1.72 -21.86
N VAL A 156 -4.41 0.88 -22.64
CA VAL A 156 -4.08 -0.55 -22.81
C VAL A 156 -2.63 -0.76 -23.28
N PRO A 157 -2.08 -0.02 -24.28
CA PRO A 157 -0.68 -0.15 -24.68
C PRO A 157 0.29 0.19 -23.53
N GLU A 158 0.03 1.26 -22.78
CA GLU A 158 0.81 1.68 -21.62
C GLU A 158 0.77 0.63 -20.51
N TYR A 159 -0.42 0.08 -20.20
CA TYR A 159 -0.57 -1.04 -19.28
C TYR A 159 0.21 -2.27 -19.74
N LYS A 160 0.15 -2.63 -21.04
CA LYS A 160 0.91 -3.77 -21.59
C LYS A 160 2.42 -3.57 -21.45
N LYS A 161 2.92 -2.38 -21.79
CA LYS A 161 4.33 -2.02 -21.63
C LYS A 161 4.75 -2.13 -20.18
N LEU A 162 4.03 -1.48 -19.27
CA LEU A 162 4.32 -1.47 -17.84
C LEU A 162 4.26 -2.88 -17.24
N TRP A 163 3.29 -3.70 -17.65
CA TRP A 163 3.14 -5.09 -17.21
C TRP A 163 4.31 -5.95 -17.68
N SER A 164 4.74 -5.78 -18.94
CA SER A 164 5.91 -6.48 -19.48
C SER A 164 7.18 -6.13 -18.70
N GLU A 165 7.39 -4.85 -18.37
CA GLU A 165 8.53 -4.42 -17.56
C GLU A 165 8.47 -5.00 -16.13
N PHE A 166 7.31 -4.93 -15.49
CA PHE A 166 7.07 -5.52 -14.16
C PHE A 166 7.39 -7.01 -14.13
N PHE A 167 6.85 -7.78 -15.08
CA PHE A 167 7.06 -9.23 -15.14
C PHE A 167 8.50 -9.60 -15.51
N THR A 168 9.16 -8.79 -16.36
CA THR A 168 10.58 -8.98 -16.68
C THR A 168 11.47 -8.74 -15.46
N GLU A 169 11.16 -7.73 -14.64
CA GLU A 169 11.92 -7.44 -13.43
C GLU A 169 11.74 -8.53 -12.36
N ILE A 170 10.51 -9.04 -12.17
CA ILE A 170 10.26 -10.17 -11.26
C ILE A 170 11.13 -11.38 -11.62
N LYS A 171 11.24 -11.70 -12.91
CA LYS A 171 12.04 -12.84 -13.41
C LYS A 171 13.54 -12.73 -13.13
N GLN A 172 14.04 -11.55 -12.78
CA GLN A 172 15.45 -11.37 -12.40
C GLN A 172 15.74 -11.92 -11.00
N PHE A 173 14.71 -12.12 -10.18
CA PHE A 173 14.83 -12.61 -8.81
C PHE A 173 14.37 -14.06 -8.72
N LYS A 174 15.17 -14.90 -8.04
CA LYS A 174 14.78 -16.29 -7.75
C LYS A 174 13.75 -16.37 -6.62
N THR A 175 13.92 -15.54 -5.59
CA THR A 175 13.06 -15.44 -4.41
C THR A 175 13.05 -13.99 -3.96
N MET A 176 11.94 -13.52 -3.41
CA MET A 176 11.79 -12.17 -2.89
C MET A 176 11.08 -12.21 -1.55
N ASP A 177 11.59 -11.44 -0.60
CA ASP A 177 10.91 -11.21 0.67
C ASP A 177 9.76 -10.21 0.49
N PHE A 178 8.94 -10.07 1.54
CA PHE A 178 7.82 -9.14 1.53
C PHE A 178 8.24 -7.69 1.22
N GLN A 179 9.40 -7.25 1.71
CA GLN A 179 9.90 -5.88 1.49
C GLN A 179 10.24 -5.62 0.02
N SER A 180 10.83 -6.60 -0.66
CA SER A 180 11.12 -6.55 -2.09
C SER A 180 9.82 -6.51 -2.91
N TRP A 181 8.83 -7.32 -2.53
CA TRP A 181 7.49 -7.28 -3.13
C TRP A 181 6.80 -5.93 -2.94
N LEU A 182 6.83 -5.38 -1.72
CA LEU A 182 6.28 -4.06 -1.44
C LEU A 182 6.97 -2.97 -2.28
N SER A 183 8.28 -3.08 -2.48
CA SER A 183 9.07 -2.15 -3.29
C SER A 183 8.73 -2.25 -4.79
N LEU A 184 8.56 -3.47 -5.32
CA LEU A 184 8.12 -3.69 -6.70
C LEU A 184 6.71 -3.16 -6.94
N MET A 185 5.78 -3.45 -6.02
CA MET A 185 4.42 -2.90 -6.07
C MET A 185 4.46 -1.37 -6.05
N LYS A 186 5.26 -0.77 -5.18
CA LYS A 186 5.46 0.70 -5.16
C LYS A 186 5.93 1.21 -6.51
N LYS A 187 6.95 0.57 -7.09
CA LYS A 187 7.55 0.98 -8.36
C LYS A 187 6.55 0.94 -9.52
N TYR A 188 5.74 -0.11 -9.62
CA TYR A 188 4.92 -0.36 -10.81
C TYR A 188 3.43 -0.03 -10.66
N THR A 189 2.92 0.13 -9.44
CA THR A 189 1.47 0.26 -9.21
C THR A 189 1.04 1.57 -8.51
N SER A 190 1.98 2.47 -8.20
CA SER A 190 1.67 3.77 -7.58
C SER A 190 0.92 4.75 -8.49
N THR A 191 0.96 4.56 -9.80
CA THR A 191 0.26 5.40 -10.81
C THR A 191 -0.99 4.72 -11.38
N ILE A 192 -1.32 3.53 -10.87
CA ILE A 192 -2.47 2.74 -11.29
C ILE A 192 -3.62 2.99 -10.32
N PRO A 193 -4.84 3.36 -10.76
CA PRO A 193 -5.96 3.53 -9.84
C PRO A 193 -6.45 2.18 -9.31
N SER A 194 -6.68 2.08 -7.99
CA SER A 194 -7.16 0.86 -7.32
C SER A 194 -8.62 0.53 -7.66
N ALA A 195 -9.47 1.54 -7.84
CA ALA A 195 -10.85 1.41 -8.29
C ALA A 195 -11.21 2.59 -9.19
N SER A 196 -11.98 2.33 -10.24
CA SER A 196 -12.33 3.33 -11.25
C SER A 196 -13.71 3.10 -11.87
N TYR A 197 -14.47 2.11 -11.40
CA TYR A 197 -15.77 1.76 -12.00
C TYR A 197 -16.94 2.47 -11.33
N VAL A 198 -16.95 2.50 -9.99
CA VAL A 198 -18.04 3.10 -9.19
C VAL A 198 -17.51 4.11 -8.18
N SER A 199 -16.20 4.29 -8.12
CA SER A 199 -15.56 5.18 -7.16
C SER A 199 -14.58 6.08 -7.90
N GLN A 200 -14.38 7.27 -7.34
CA GLN A 200 -13.39 8.21 -7.85
C GLN A 200 -12.00 7.55 -7.83
N PRO A 201 -11.25 7.56 -8.95
CA PRO A 201 -9.98 6.87 -9.05
C PRO A 201 -8.82 7.71 -8.49
N ASP A 202 -8.80 8.01 -7.21
CA ASP A 202 -7.78 8.85 -6.56
C ASP A 202 -6.88 8.12 -5.56
N ILE A 203 -7.14 6.83 -5.33
CA ILE A 203 -6.32 5.94 -4.50
C ILE A 203 -5.51 5.02 -5.42
N SER A 204 -4.19 5.05 -5.27
CA SER A 204 -3.30 4.16 -6.04
C SER A 204 -3.49 2.69 -5.65
N LEU A 205 -3.23 1.79 -6.60
CA LEU A 205 -3.25 0.35 -6.37
C LEU A 205 -2.19 -0.04 -5.33
N TYR A 206 -1.01 0.60 -5.35
CA TYR A 206 0.03 0.39 -4.34
C TYR A 206 -0.47 0.72 -2.93
N ASP A 207 -1.04 1.91 -2.73
CA ASP A 207 -1.46 2.36 -1.40
C ASP A 207 -2.60 1.49 -0.89
N HIS A 208 -3.59 1.18 -1.73
CA HIS A 208 -4.67 0.24 -1.41
C HIS A 208 -4.12 -1.11 -0.95
N SER A 209 -3.28 -1.74 -1.77
CA SER A 209 -2.67 -3.04 -1.47
C SER A 209 -1.80 -3.03 -0.20
N LYS A 210 -1.01 -1.97 0.00
CA LYS A 210 -0.17 -1.79 1.19
C LYS A 210 -1.03 -1.73 2.45
N ILE A 211 -2.07 -0.89 2.46
CA ILE A 211 -2.98 -0.76 3.60
C ILE A 211 -3.73 -2.06 3.84
N THR A 212 -4.22 -2.73 2.80
CA THR A 212 -4.86 -4.04 2.92
C THR A 212 -3.93 -5.07 3.58
N ALA A 213 -2.66 -5.13 3.20
CA ALA A 213 -1.67 -6.04 3.81
C ALA A 213 -1.39 -5.70 5.29
N ALA A 214 -1.30 -4.40 5.62
CA ALA A 214 -1.12 -3.95 7.00
C ALA A 214 -2.31 -4.34 7.89
N LEU A 215 -3.53 -4.08 7.42
CA LEU A 215 -4.77 -4.41 8.12
C LEU A 215 -4.98 -5.92 8.26
N ALA A 216 -4.63 -6.70 7.23
CA ALA A 216 -4.68 -8.16 7.26
C ALA A 216 -3.71 -8.72 8.31
N THR A 217 -2.49 -8.17 8.40
CA THR A 217 -1.52 -8.50 9.45
C THR A 217 -2.10 -8.25 10.85
N CYS A 218 -2.73 -7.09 11.06
CA CYS A 218 -3.35 -6.78 12.35
C CYS A 218 -4.50 -7.74 12.68
N ARG A 219 -5.39 -8.01 11.72
CA ARG A 219 -6.50 -8.96 11.90
C ARG A 219 -6.02 -10.37 12.18
N TYR A 220 -4.94 -10.82 11.53
CA TYR A 220 -4.33 -12.11 11.78
C TYR A 220 -3.87 -12.24 13.23
N TYR A 221 -3.03 -11.32 13.70
CA TYR A 221 -2.53 -11.36 15.07
C TYR A 221 -3.67 -11.24 16.09
N TYR A 222 -4.63 -10.37 15.84
CA TYR A 222 -5.82 -10.25 16.67
C TYR A 222 -6.61 -11.57 16.75
N LYS A 223 -6.80 -12.27 15.62
CA LYS A 223 -7.44 -13.59 15.61
C LYS A 223 -6.67 -14.61 16.43
N ILE A 224 -5.35 -14.69 16.24
CA ILE A 224 -4.51 -15.71 16.88
C ILE A 224 -4.40 -15.49 18.39
N GLU A 225 -4.26 -14.25 18.86
CA GLU A 225 -4.09 -13.96 20.29
C GLU A 225 -5.42 -13.88 21.05
N GLU A 226 -6.43 -13.21 20.51
CA GLU A 226 -7.70 -13.00 21.21
C GLU A 226 -8.73 -14.11 20.94
N GLY A 227 -8.59 -14.87 19.84
CA GLY A 227 -9.52 -15.94 19.43
C GLY A 227 -10.96 -15.48 19.10
N LYS A 228 -11.24 -14.18 19.22
CA LYS A 228 -12.59 -13.58 19.17
C LYS A 228 -12.79 -12.63 17.98
N LEU A 229 -12.01 -12.79 16.91
CA LEU A 229 -12.19 -11.94 15.73
C LEU A 229 -13.57 -12.21 15.11
N LYS A 230 -14.45 -11.21 15.16
CA LYS A 230 -15.74 -11.27 14.46
C LYS A 230 -15.49 -11.19 12.97
N THR A 231 -15.72 -12.27 12.24
CA THR A 231 -15.59 -12.30 10.77
C THR A 231 -16.90 -11.96 10.05
N THR A 232 -17.84 -11.33 10.77
CA THR A 232 -19.10 -10.80 10.22
C THR A 232 -18.83 -9.66 9.24
N SER A 233 -19.89 -9.16 8.58
CA SER A 233 -19.79 -8.10 7.57
C SER A 233 -18.88 -6.94 8.03
N PRO A 234 -17.94 -6.46 7.19
CA PRO A 234 -17.01 -5.39 7.54
C PRO A 234 -17.73 -4.11 7.98
N TYR A 235 -18.91 -3.84 7.44
CA TYR A 235 -19.74 -2.67 7.79
C TYR A 235 -20.41 -2.74 9.17
N SER A 236 -20.44 -3.93 9.79
CA SER A 236 -21.07 -4.17 11.09
C SER A 236 -20.04 -4.31 12.23
N GLU A 237 -18.75 -4.27 11.90
CA GLU A 237 -17.68 -4.63 12.80
C GLU A 237 -17.30 -3.45 13.71
N LYS A 238 -17.89 -3.41 14.91
CA LYS A 238 -17.56 -2.42 15.97
C LYS A 238 -16.34 -2.82 16.82
N GLN A 239 -15.58 -3.84 16.43
CA GLN A 239 -14.48 -4.36 17.23
C GLN A 239 -13.23 -3.51 17.00
N SER A 240 -12.63 -3.01 18.08
CA SER A 240 -11.38 -2.25 18.03
C SER A 240 -10.21 -3.21 17.77
N VAL A 241 -10.05 -3.62 16.50
CA VAL A 241 -9.01 -4.56 16.05
C VAL A 241 -7.65 -3.88 15.87
N TYR A 242 -7.66 -2.57 15.58
CA TYR A 242 -6.46 -1.82 15.20
C TYR A 242 -6.05 -0.83 16.30
N LEU A 243 -4.74 -0.66 16.44
CA LEU A 243 -4.08 0.33 17.28
C LEU A 243 -3.22 1.23 16.37
N MET A 244 -3.43 2.54 16.45
CA MET A 244 -2.58 3.51 15.76
C MET A 244 -1.48 3.99 16.70
N ILE A 245 -0.23 3.84 16.26
CA ILE A 245 0.97 4.24 17.01
C ILE A 245 1.57 5.45 16.29
N GLY A 246 1.58 6.60 16.97
CA GLY A 246 2.20 7.82 16.48
C GLY A 246 3.50 8.13 17.21
N GLY A 247 4.53 8.55 16.47
CA GLY A 247 5.78 9.06 17.03
C GLY A 247 6.12 10.44 16.48
N ASP A 248 6.68 11.29 17.34
CA ASP A 248 7.14 12.65 16.99
C ASP A 248 8.48 12.94 17.68
N ILE A 249 9.51 13.25 16.89
CA ILE A 249 10.83 13.65 17.38
C ILE A 249 10.80 15.16 17.64
N SER A 250 10.77 15.52 18.91
CA SER A 250 10.78 16.93 19.34
C SER A 250 12.15 17.60 19.13
N GLY A 251 12.14 18.91 18.85
CA GLY A 251 13.36 19.72 18.83
C GLY A 251 14.21 19.65 17.55
N ILE A 252 13.67 19.10 16.45
CA ILE A 252 14.35 18.98 15.15
C ILE A 252 14.95 20.31 14.66
N GLN A 253 14.17 21.39 14.65
CA GLN A 253 14.67 22.70 14.20
C GLN A 253 15.84 23.18 15.05
N LYS A 254 15.72 23.06 16.38
CA LYS A 254 16.79 23.42 17.32
C LYS A 254 18.04 22.57 17.07
N PHE A 255 17.89 21.27 16.83
CA PHE A 255 19.01 20.38 16.51
C PHE A 255 19.70 20.75 15.19
N ILE A 256 18.94 21.01 14.13
CA ILE A 256 19.48 21.34 12.81
C ILE A 256 20.23 22.69 12.85
N PHE A 257 19.63 23.73 13.42
CA PHE A 257 20.12 25.11 13.29
C PHE A 257 21.07 25.59 14.41
N ARG A 258 21.30 24.80 15.47
CA ARG A 258 22.23 25.18 16.57
C ARG A 258 23.68 25.39 16.13
N VAL A 259 24.08 24.95 14.93
CA VAL A 259 25.43 25.14 14.35
C VAL A 259 25.65 26.50 13.68
N SER A 260 24.65 27.37 13.65
CA SER A 260 24.66 28.62 12.88
C SER A 260 25.52 29.76 13.45
N SER A 261 26.25 29.55 14.55
CA SER A 261 27.06 30.59 15.22
C SER A 261 28.43 29.98 15.53
N PRO A 262 29.59 30.39 14.94
CA PRO A 262 30.08 31.75 14.60
C PRO A 262 30.62 31.89 13.14
N GLU A 263 31.19 33.04 12.77
CA GLU A 263 31.70 33.37 11.41
C GLU A 263 32.67 32.33 10.80
N ASN A 264 33.47 31.66 11.63
CA ASN A 264 34.38 30.58 11.23
C ASN A 264 33.67 29.26 10.85
N ALA A 265 32.39 29.12 11.20
CA ALA A 265 31.56 27.96 10.87
C ALA A 265 30.84 28.08 9.51
N ARG A 266 30.98 29.19 8.77
CA ARG A 266 30.37 29.33 7.42
C ARG A 266 30.93 28.32 6.42
N LYS A 267 32.24 28.04 6.47
CA LYS A 267 32.88 27.03 5.63
C LYS A 267 32.43 25.63 6.08
N GLY A 268 31.77 24.89 5.19
CA GLY A 268 31.22 23.55 5.49
C GLY A 268 29.85 23.54 6.20
N MET A 269 29.20 24.70 6.37
CA MET A 269 27.86 24.77 6.99
C MET A 269 26.82 23.94 6.25
N SER A 270 26.76 24.06 4.92
CA SER A 270 25.84 23.30 4.07
C SER A 270 26.02 21.79 4.24
N LYS A 271 27.28 21.31 4.33
CA LYS A 271 27.57 19.89 4.58
C LYS A 271 27.06 19.44 5.96
N ARG A 272 27.28 20.24 7.01
CA ARG A 272 26.79 19.94 8.38
C ARG A 272 25.26 19.93 8.46
N LEU A 273 24.59 20.89 7.84
CA LEU A 273 23.12 20.95 7.80
C LEU A 273 22.53 19.72 7.09
N ARG A 274 23.08 19.36 5.91
CA ARG A 274 22.68 18.15 5.19
C ARG A 274 22.93 16.88 6.01
N GLY A 275 24.09 16.78 6.67
CA GLY A 275 24.42 15.65 7.53
C GLY A 275 23.46 15.50 8.73
N ARG A 276 23.09 16.61 9.38
CA ARG A 276 22.10 16.60 10.48
C ARG A 276 20.71 16.24 10.00
N SER A 277 20.29 16.75 8.84
CA SER A 277 19.01 16.39 8.25
C SER A 277 18.96 14.90 7.90
N LEU A 278 20.01 14.36 7.29
CA LEU A 278 20.10 12.94 6.97
C LEU A 278 20.09 12.08 8.24
N TYR A 279 20.87 12.46 9.26
CA TYR A 279 20.88 11.77 10.55
C TYR A 279 19.48 11.69 11.16
N LEU A 280 18.73 12.80 11.19
CA LEU A 280 17.37 12.81 11.71
C LEU A 280 16.41 11.94 10.90
N SER A 281 16.53 11.92 9.56
CA SER A 281 15.73 11.04 8.72
C SER A 281 16.02 9.57 9.01
N LEU A 282 17.31 9.17 9.02
CA LEU A 282 17.73 7.80 9.32
C LEU A 282 17.34 7.37 10.74
N PHE A 283 17.42 8.29 11.70
CA PHE A 283 17.01 8.04 13.08
C PHE A 283 15.50 7.81 13.19
N ASN A 284 14.68 8.64 12.53
CA ASN A 284 13.23 8.48 12.47
C ASN A 284 12.82 7.16 11.79
N GLU A 285 13.43 6.85 10.65
CA GLU A 285 13.22 5.59 9.94
C GLU A 285 13.66 4.38 10.77
N GLY A 286 14.81 4.50 11.46
CA GLY A 286 15.35 3.47 12.34
C GLY A 286 14.43 3.16 13.53
N ILE A 287 13.85 4.18 14.16
CA ILE A 287 12.85 4.00 15.23
C ILE A 287 11.61 3.27 14.68
N ALA A 288 11.04 3.74 13.58
CA ALA A 288 9.85 3.15 12.99
C ALA A 288 10.09 1.67 12.59
N THR A 289 11.25 1.40 12.02
CA THR A 289 11.69 0.05 11.62
C THR A 289 11.85 -0.86 12.83
N LYS A 290 12.55 -0.40 13.88
CA LYS A 290 12.69 -1.16 15.12
C LYS A 290 11.34 -1.50 15.75
N ILE A 291 10.39 -0.55 15.77
CA ILE A 291 9.05 -0.80 16.31
C ILE A 291 8.35 -1.93 15.55
N ILE A 292 8.35 -1.90 14.21
CA ILE A 292 7.67 -2.97 13.45
C ILE A 292 8.39 -4.32 13.60
N GLU A 293 9.72 -4.35 13.66
CA GLU A 293 10.49 -5.59 13.84
C GLU A 293 10.23 -6.23 15.21
N ASP A 294 10.30 -5.44 16.29
CA ASP A 294 10.05 -5.94 17.65
C ASP A 294 8.59 -6.42 17.82
N LEU A 295 7.65 -5.78 17.13
CA LEU A 295 6.23 -6.17 17.10
C LEU A 295 5.92 -7.24 16.04
N LYS A 296 6.92 -7.72 15.29
CA LYS A 296 6.79 -8.71 14.20
C LYS A 296 5.79 -8.30 13.11
N LEU A 297 5.67 -7.01 12.85
CA LEU A 297 4.85 -6.43 11.80
C LEU A 297 5.63 -6.31 10.49
N SER A 298 4.92 -6.18 9.38
CA SER A 298 5.53 -5.93 8.08
C SER A 298 5.81 -4.44 7.87
N SER A 299 6.67 -4.11 6.90
CA SER A 299 6.89 -2.73 6.46
C SER A 299 5.63 -2.04 5.92
N ALA A 300 4.61 -2.79 5.49
CA ALA A 300 3.33 -2.22 5.09
C ALA A 300 2.61 -1.54 6.26
N ASN A 301 2.89 -1.96 7.51
CA ASN A 301 2.30 -1.39 8.72
C ASN A 301 2.79 0.03 9.04
N ILE A 302 3.89 0.49 8.42
CA ILE A 302 4.31 1.90 8.49
C ILE A 302 3.49 2.70 7.49
N LEU A 303 2.47 3.43 7.96
CA LEU A 303 1.60 4.25 7.13
C LEU A 303 2.33 5.48 6.59
N PHE A 304 3.07 6.15 7.47
CA PHE A 304 3.85 7.35 7.18
C PHE A 304 5.14 7.36 7.99
N CYS A 305 6.24 7.81 7.39
CA CYS A 305 7.49 8.08 8.09
C CYS A 305 8.21 9.21 7.34
N GLY A 306 8.32 10.38 7.97
CA GLY A 306 8.91 11.56 7.34
C GLY A 306 8.85 12.78 8.25
N GLY A 307 9.79 13.72 8.07
CA GLY A 307 9.83 14.97 8.83
C GLY A 307 9.98 14.79 10.34
N GLY A 308 10.56 13.66 10.78
CA GLY A 308 10.69 13.29 12.19
C GLY A 308 9.40 12.82 12.86
N ARG A 309 8.38 12.50 12.07
CA ARG A 309 7.15 11.86 12.52
C ARG A 309 6.99 10.50 11.85
N PHE A 310 6.28 9.61 12.51
CA PHE A 310 5.83 8.37 11.90
C PHE A 310 4.46 7.96 12.43
N THR A 311 3.76 7.16 11.63
CA THR A 311 2.47 6.56 11.99
C THR A 311 2.49 5.10 11.58
N ILE A 312 2.24 4.22 12.54
CA ILE A 312 2.19 2.77 12.37
C ILE A 312 0.80 2.28 12.73
N ILE A 313 0.28 1.31 11.98
CA ILE A 313 -0.92 0.57 12.35
C ILE A 313 -0.53 -0.83 12.85
N ALA A 314 -0.98 -1.17 14.06
CA ALA A 314 -0.66 -2.40 14.75
C ALA A 314 -1.95 -3.10 15.22
N PRO A 315 -1.92 -4.40 15.56
CA PRO A 315 -3.06 -5.05 16.18
C PRO A 315 -3.29 -4.50 17.60
N ASN A 316 -4.55 -4.27 17.97
CA ASN A 316 -4.92 -3.85 19.32
C ASN A 316 -5.02 -5.08 20.24
N ILE A 317 -3.87 -5.60 20.63
CA ILE A 317 -3.70 -6.76 21.51
C ILE A 317 -2.74 -6.42 22.65
N GLU A 318 -2.80 -7.20 23.73
CA GLU A 318 -2.06 -6.91 24.96
C GLU A 318 -0.54 -7.09 24.77
N SER A 319 -0.12 -8.07 23.96
CA SER A 319 1.30 -8.27 23.64
C SER A 319 1.93 -7.04 22.97
N VAL A 320 1.23 -6.40 22.04
CA VAL A 320 1.69 -5.17 21.36
C VAL A 320 1.79 -4.00 22.32
N LYS A 321 0.81 -3.81 23.21
CA LYS A 321 0.83 -2.72 24.20
C LYS A 321 2.03 -2.84 25.14
N LYS A 322 2.29 -4.06 25.63
CA LYS A 322 3.47 -4.34 26.48
C LYS A 322 4.79 -4.15 25.73
N GLY A 323 4.86 -4.62 24.48
CA GLY A 323 6.03 -4.44 23.62
C GLY A 323 6.35 -2.95 23.42
N LEU A 324 5.33 -2.12 23.17
CA LEU A 324 5.50 -0.69 22.97
C LEU A 324 6.06 0.03 24.21
N GLU A 325 5.63 -0.33 25.43
CA GLU A 325 6.18 0.24 26.66
C GLU A 325 7.64 -0.13 26.89
N GLN A 326 8.08 -1.30 26.44
CA GLN A 326 9.51 -1.66 26.47
C GLN A 326 10.29 -0.83 25.45
N ILE A 327 9.83 -0.78 24.20
CA ILE A 327 10.49 -0.04 23.11
C ILE A 327 10.63 1.44 23.46
N LYS A 328 9.59 2.04 24.06
CA LYS A 328 9.61 3.43 24.50
C LYS A 328 10.67 3.70 25.57
N ARG A 329 10.88 2.77 26.51
CA ARG A 329 11.95 2.88 27.51
C ARG A 329 13.32 2.75 26.84
N ASP A 330 13.49 1.77 25.96
CA ASP A 330 14.78 1.51 25.30
C ASP A 330 15.22 2.69 24.43
N ILE A 331 14.31 3.27 23.64
CA ILE A 331 14.62 4.42 22.77
C ILE A 331 14.99 5.65 23.59
N ASN A 332 14.24 5.97 24.66
CA ASN A 332 14.48 7.19 25.44
C ASN A 332 15.65 7.07 26.42
N HIS A 333 16.06 5.85 26.82
CA HIS A 333 17.24 5.63 27.64
C HIS A 333 18.54 5.49 26.82
N SER A 334 18.45 5.08 25.56
CA SER A 334 19.61 4.93 24.67
C SER A 334 19.98 6.21 23.92
N CYS A 335 19.19 7.28 24.06
CA CYS A 335 19.43 8.62 23.47
C CYS A 335 19.88 9.63 24.53
#